data_AF-A0AAD4IF33-F1
#
_entry.id   AF-A0AAD4IF33-F1
#
_cell.length_a   1.000
_cell.length_b   1.000
_cell.length_c   1.000
_cell.angle_alpha   90.00
_cell.angle_beta   90.00
_cell.angle_gamma   90.00
#
_symmetry.space_group_name_H-M   'P 1'
#
loop_
_entity.id
_entity.type
_entity.pdbx_description
1 polymer ?
#
loop_
_entity_poly.entity_id
_entity_poly.type
_entity_poly.pdbx_seq_one_letter_code
_entity_poly.pdbx_strand_id
1 'polypeptide(L)'
;MSSEADDWGPPISHEPASAEVYQHVCSRIRSLRDLRKFGQGHMNPRSALPHAQVELRKLEQQHFPSPLHTSRLTSMSDGETDQEAEAARLWLFSMLECQDRVMSRQHELGMFRRAVEKQMKGQQEEWTDLERLYMALTDHNLASPEERLREAFMVVFHFNYAGRRRDVSEAGAKLTERLQRSSGMDAELFEMREAIFERTQSSTVDHFACAIPLCLLTDAANNTSIVDDNAGCCLVCQNPYTSLTDRPIEELLADYPVRVKHCGHVVGKACLEQWMRTPKIEEAKYPYRTCPHCRTKIEGVKSPPVPKGLLDHLKINRRAMETVRELTYGYDLEREEHLSAIGACMSEEIACMQLLSKVKWTEGGAKDRRVLEDKLTGLRKEKWAWGFRGDGIWAKLREEWMNSGVVRRG
;
A
#
# COMPACT_ATOMS: atom_id res chain seq x y z
N MET A 1 -14.42 -1.50 18.17
CA MET A 1 -15.15 -0.35 18.73
C MET A 1 -15.74 0.41 17.55
N SER A 2 -17.06 0.55 17.56
CA SER A 2 -17.95 1.24 16.60
C SER A 2 -17.42 2.61 16.16
N SER A 3 -17.41 2.98 14.88
CA SER A 3 -18.53 3.35 13.98
C SER A 3 -19.26 4.67 14.32
N GLU A 4 -18.53 5.75 14.60
CA GLU A 4 -19.14 7.08 14.87
C GLU A 4 -18.39 8.28 14.23
N ALA A 5 -17.88 8.18 13.00
CA ALA A 5 -17.22 9.36 12.38
C ALA A 5 -17.45 9.57 10.87
N ASP A 6 -18.47 8.94 10.26
CA ASP A 6 -18.72 9.06 8.82
C ASP A 6 -20.03 9.78 8.45
N ASP A 7 -20.73 10.41 9.40
CA ASP A 7 -21.98 11.12 9.10
C ASP A 7 -21.76 12.65 9.04
N TRP A 8 -21.05 13.08 7.99
CA TRP A 8 -20.90 14.50 7.65
C TRP A 8 -22.09 15.06 6.85
N GLY A 9 -23.20 14.33 6.79
CA GLY A 9 -24.40 14.71 6.05
C GLY A 9 -25.57 15.05 6.98
N PRO A 10 -26.38 16.08 6.67
CA PRO A 10 -27.68 16.21 7.31
C PRO A 10 -28.54 14.98 6.94
N PRO A 11 -29.45 14.55 7.84
CA PRO A 11 -30.26 13.35 7.65
C PRO A 11 -31.01 13.39 6.31
N ILE A 12 -30.98 12.27 5.59
CA ILE A 12 -31.66 12.08 4.31
C ILE A 12 -33.16 11.92 4.59
N SER A 13 -33.99 12.84 4.10
CA SER A 13 -35.45 12.68 4.17
C SER A 13 -35.88 11.50 3.29
N HIS A 14 -36.57 10.53 3.89
CA HIS A 14 -37.08 9.32 3.24
C HIS A 14 -38.44 9.52 2.54
N GLU A 15 -39.04 10.70 2.63
CA GLU A 15 -40.27 10.99 1.88
C GLU A 15 -39.99 10.98 0.37
N PRO A 16 -40.87 10.43 -0.48
CA PRO A 16 -40.67 10.47 -1.93
C PRO A 16 -40.76 11.92 -2.46
N ALA A 17 -39.77 12.33 -3.26
CA ALA A 17 -39.78 13.66 -3.89
C ALA A 17 -40.91 13.75 -4.94
N SER A 18 -41.38 14.97 -5.23
CA SER A 18 -42.27 15.17 -6.37
C SER A 18 -41.54 14.85 -7.68
N ALA A 19 -42.30 14.47 -8.72
CA ALA A 19 -41.74 14.14 -10.03
C ALA A 19 -40.92 15.29 -10.63
N GLU A 20 -41.35 16.53 -10.39
CA GLU A 20 -40.66 17.75 -10.84
C GLU A 20 -39.30 17.94 -10.14
N VAL A 21 -39.25 17.79 -8.80
CA VAL A 21 -37.99 17.84 -8.04
C VAL A 21 -37.02 16.79 -8.57
N TYR A 22 -37.50 15.58 -8.82
CA TYR A 22 -36.67 14.50 -9.34
C TYR A 22 -36.08 14.82 -10.72
N GLN A 23 -36.87 15.41 -11.63
CA GLN A 23 -36.38 15.83 -12.96
C GLN A 23 -35.28 16.89 -12.85
N HIS A 24 -35.45 17.90 -12.00
CA HIS A 24 -34.43 18.91 -11.74
C HIS A 24 -33.15 18.29 -11.17
N VAL A 25 -33.26 17.41 -10.17
CA VAL A 25 -32.10 16.70 -9.59
C VAL A 25 -31.36 15.87 -10.65
N CYS A 26 -32.08 15.13 -11.50
CA CYS A 26 -31.46 14.36 -12.57
C CYS A 26 -30.73 15.23 -13.60
N SER A 27 -31.28 16.40 -13.92
CA SER A 27 -30.63 17.38 -14.80
C SER A 27 -29.32 17.89 -14.19
N ARG A 28 -29.36 18.27 -12.91
CA ARG A 28 -28.21 18.79 -12.15
C ARG A 28 -27.07 17.76 -12.07
N ILE A 29 -27.39 16.48 -11.87
CA ILE A 29 -26.41 15.38 -11.88
C ILE A 29 -25.76 15.21 -13.26
N ARG A 30 -26.52 15.36 -14.35
CA ARG A 30 -25.96 15.34 -15.71
C ARG A 30 -25.00 16.50 -15.91
N SER A 31 -25.40 17.71 -15.54
CA SER A 31 -24.54 18.90 -15.58
C SER A 31 -23.24 18.72 -14.79
N LEU A 32 -23.30 18.15 -13.59
CA LEU A 32 -22.12 17.86 -12.76
C LEU A 32 -21.17 16.86 -13.45
N ARG A 33 -21.73 15.82 -14.09
CA ARG A 33 -20.93 14.85 -14.87
C ARG A 33 -20.23 15.51 -16.05
N ASP A 34 -20.90 16.41 -16.76
CA ASP A 34 -20.30 17.13 -17.89
C ASP A 34 -19.17 18.05 -17.43
N LEU A 35 -19.32 18.68 -16.27
CA LEU A 35 -18.26 19.47 -15.64
C LEU A 35 -17.04 18.62 -15.26
N ARG A 36 -17.25 17.42 -14.69
CA ARG A 36 -16.16 16.48 -14.37
C ARG A 36 -15.39 16.05 -15.63
N LYS A 37 -16.11 15.73 -16.71
CA LYS A 37 -15.49 15.40 -18.01
C LYS A 37 -14.68 16.56 -18.58
N PHE A 38 -15.21 17.78 -18.47
CA PHE A 38 -14.48 18.98 -18.85
C PHE A 38 -13.17 19.12 -18.08
N GLY A 39 -13.19 18.90 -16.76
CA GLY A 39 -11.99 18.93 -15.91
C GLY A 39 -10.94 17.87 -16.28
N GLN A 40 -11.35 16.68 -16.71
CA GLN A 40 -10.46 15.58 -17.12
C GLN A 40 -9.88 15.75 -18.53
N GLY A 41 -10.62 16.41 -19.44
CA GLY A 41 -10.23 16.57 -20.85
C GLY A 41 -9.37 17.80 -21.15
N HIS A 42 -9.32 18.79 -20.25
CA HIS A 42 -8.54 20.02 -20.44
C HIS A 42 -7.18 19.96 -19.75
N MET A 43 -6.10 20.32 -20.46
CA MET A 43 -4.73 20.35 -19.89
C MET A 43 -4.56 21.32 -18.71
N ASN A 44 -5.46 22.31 -18.55
CA ASN A 44 -5.49 23.20 -17.40
C ASN A 44 -6.88 23.84 -17.19
N PRO A 45 -7.81 23.22 -16.45
CA PRO A 45 -9.13 23.81 -16.18
C PRO A 45 -9.04 25.11 -15.36
N ARG A 46 -7.89 25.42 -14.72
CA ARG A 46 -7.68 26.68 -14.00
C ARG A 46 -7.55 27.88 -14.93
N SER A 47 -7.17 27.68 -16.20
CA SER A 47 -7.07 28.76 -17.17
C SER A 47 -8.42 29.27 -17.66
N ALA A 48 -9.52 28.56 -17.37
CA ALA A 48 -10.88 28.96 -17.69
C ALA A 48 -11.40 30.11 -16.79
N LEU A 49 -10.76 30.30 -15.64
CA LEU A 49 -11.15 31.31 -14.65
C LEU A 49 -10.41 32.64 -14.88
N PRO A 50 -11.13 33.78 -14.78
CA PRO A 50 -10.58 35.10 -15.01
C PRO A 50 -9.44 35.40 -14.04
N HIS A 51 -8.40 36.06 -14.54
CA HIS A 51 -7.28 36.57 -13.74
C HIS A 51 -7.26 38.11 -13.70
N ALA A 52 -7.89 38.77 -14.68
CA ALA A 52 -7.87 40.22 -14.78
C ALA A 52 -8.96 40.84 -13.88
N GLN A 53 -8.57 41.82 -13.06
CA GLN A 53 -9.47 42.52 -12.14
C GLN A 53 -10.67 43.19 -12.84
N VAL A 54 -10.45 43.69 -14.06
CA VAL A 54 -11.53 44.28 -14.89
C VAL A 54 -12.59 43.23 -15.23
N GLU A 55 -12.18 41.99 -15.46
CA GLU A 55 -13.10 40.89 -15.73
C GLU A 55 -13.82 40.45 -14.44
N LEU A 56 -13.12 40.39 -13.31
CA LEU A 56 -13.70 40.08 -12.01
C LEU A 56 -14.80 41.07 -11.61
N ARG A 57 -14.55 42.38 -11.78
CA ARG A 57 -15.55 43.42 -11.50
C ARG A 57 -16.76 43.34 -12.42
N LYS A 58 -16.55 43.05 -13.71
CA LYS A 58 -17.66 42.83 -14.67
C LYS A 58 -18.48 41.60 -14.30
N LEU A 59 -17.83 40.50 -13.94
CA LEU A 59 -18.49 39.27 -13.54
C LEU A 59 -19.26 39.45 -12.23
N GLU A 60 -18.71 40.17 -11.24
CA GLU A 60 -19.46 40.45 -10.00
C GLU A 60 -20.74 41.24 -10.30
N GLN A 61 -20.66 42.27 -11.15
CA GLN A 61 -21.83 43.06 -11.54
C GLN A 61 -22.88 42.23 -12.32
N GLN A 62 -22.43 41.26 -13.12
CA GLN A 62 -23.32 40.38 -13.89
C GLN A 62 -24.02 39.36 -12.99
N HIS A 63 -23.30 38.76 -12.04
CA HIS A 63 -23.84 37.70 -11.18
C HIS A 63 -24.55 38.23 -9.93
N PHE A 64 -24.24 39.45 -9.49
CA PHE A 64 -24.83 40.08 -8.30
C PHE A 64 -25.33 41.52 -8.59
N PRO A 65 -26.35 41.69 -9.45
CA PRO A 65 -26.77 43.01 -9.96
C PRO A 65 -27.58 43.87 -8.96
N SER A 66 -27.80 43.44 -7.72
CA SER A 66 -28.74 44.11 -6.80
C SER A 66 -28.15 45.34 -6.11
N PRO A 67 -28.87 46.49 -6.06
CA PRO A 67 -28.43 47.70 -5.36
C PRO A 67 -28.40 47.55 -3.82
N LEU A 68 -28.95 46.47 -3.27
CA LEU A 68 -28.90 46.13 -1.84
C LEU A 68 -27.65 45.33 -1.45
N HIS A 69 -26.93 44.76 -2.42
CA HIS A 69 -25.66 44.09 -2.19
C HIS A 69 -24.52 45.08 -2.41
N THR A 70 -23.85 45.50 -1.33
CA THR A 70 -22.61 46.26 -1.42
C THR A 70 -21.59 45.40 -2.17
N SER A 71 -21.23 45.80 -3.40
CA SER A 71 -20.23 45.09 -4.21
C SER A 71 -18.96 44.93 -3.37
N ARG A 72 -18.57 43.67 -3.13
CA ARG A 72 -17.45 43.36 -2.23
C ARG A 72 -16.15 43.93 -2.76
N LEU A 73 -16.03 43.96 -4.09
CA LEU A 73 -14.89 44.53 -4.81
C LEU A 73 -14.76 46.05 -4.66
N THR A 74 -15.82 46.79 -4.35
CA THR A 74 -15.73 48.26 -4.19
C THR A 74 -14.93 48.69 -2.97
N SER A 75 -14.80 47.82 -1.96
CA SER A 75 -14.06 48.08 -0.72
C SER A 75 -12.63 47.51 -0.71
N MET A 76 -12.23 46.75 -1.73
CA MET A 76 -10.94 46.04 -1.75
C MET A 76 -9.92 46.74 -2.64
N SER A 77 -8.66 46.73 -2.22
CA SER A 77 -7.55 47.12 -3.10
C SER A 77 -7.33 46.08 -4.22
N ASP A 78 -6.66 46.50 -5.27
CA ASP A 78 -6.30 45.64 -6.40
C ASP A 78 -5.47 44.43 -5.95
N GLY A 79 -4.50 44.64 -5.04
CA GLY A 79 -3.67 43.56 -4.48
C GLY A 79 -4.46 42.57 -3.61
N GLU A 80 -5.43 43.04 -2.83
CA GLU A 80 -6.32 42.15 -2.05
C GLU A 80 -7.25 41.36 -2.96
N THR A 81 -7.73 41.98 -4.04
CA THR A 81 -8.58 41.33 -5.04
C THR A 81 -7.86 40.15 -5.70
N ASP A 82 -6.61 40.34 -6.11
CA ASP A 82 -5.81 39.27 -6.73
C ASP A 82 -5.55 38.11 -5.76
N GLN A 83 -5.20 38.42 -4.51
CA GLN A 83 -4.93 37.40 -3.49
C GLN A 83 -6.17 36.56 -3.17
N GLU A 84 -7.32 37.21 -3.02
CA GLU A 84 -8.56 36.49 -2.74
C GLU A 84 -9.08 35.72 -3.95
N ALA A 85 -8.87 36.22 -5.18
CA ALA A 85 -9.22 35.51 -6.39
C ALA A 85 -8.39 34.21 -6.50
N GLU A 86 -7.09 34.27 -6.21
CA GLU A 86 -6.25 33.07 -6.18
C GLU A 86 -6.69 32.10 -5.08
N ALA A 87 -6.98 32.60 -3.88
CA ALA A 87 -7.46 31.77 -2.77
C ALA A 87 -8.80 31.08 -3.12
N ALA A 88 -9.74 31.80 -3.73
CA ALA A 88 -11.02 31.27 -4.19
C ALA A 88 -10.85 30.18 -5.24
N ARG A 89 -9.95 30.38 -6.21
CA ARG A 89 -9.61 29.35 -7.21
C ARG A 89 -9.06 28.08 -6.55
N LEU A 90 -8.05 28.23 -5.70
CA LEU A 90 -7.40 27.10 -5.03
C LEU A 90 -8.42 26.32 -4.19
N TRP A 91 -9.25 27.04 -3.44
CA TRP A 91 -10.31 26.43 -2.64
C TRP A 91 -11.33 25.68 -3.51
N LEU A 92 -11.82 26.30 -4.59
CA LEU A 92 -12.81 25.68 -5.50
C LEU A 92 -12.30 24.36 -6.07
N PHE A 93 -11.08 24.36 -6.63
CA PHE A 93 -10.52 23.14 -7.20
C PHE A 93 -10.20 22.07 -6.15
N SER A 94 -9.76 22.48 -4.96
CA SER A 94 -9.53 21.54 -3.85
C SER A 94 -10.83 20.87 -3.40
N MET A 95 -11.92 21.62 -3.37
CA MET A 95 -13.25 21.10 -3.05
C MET A 95 -13.79 20.16 -4.13
N LEU A 96 -13.59 20.48 -5.41
CA LEU A 96 -13.96 19.59 -6.51
C LEU A 96 -13.19 18.26 -6.46
N GLU A 97 -11.87 18.31 -6.21
CA GLU A 97 -11.05 17.11 -6.08
C GLU A 97 -11.46 16.25 -4.86
N CYS A 98 -11.70 16.90 -3.71
CA CYS A 98 -12.18 16.21 -2.52
C CYS A 98 -13.54 15.55 -2.78
N GLN A 99 -14.45 16.23 -3.48
CA GLN A 99 -15.77 15.71 -3.78
C GLN A 99 -15.70 14.45 -4.65
N ASP A 100 -14.92 14.51 -5.75
CA ASP A 100 -14.79 13.40 -6.69
C ASP A 100 -14.28 12.12 -6.03
N ARG A 101 -13.50 12.25 -4.96
CA ARG A 101 -12.93 11.12 -4.22
C ARG A 101 -13.78 10.66 -3.03
N VAL A 102 -14.52 11.56 -2.38
CA VAL A 102 -15.15 11.29 -1.07
C VAL A 102 -16.67 11.23 -1.14
N MET A 103 -17.34 12.03 -1.97
CA MET A 103 -18.80 12.08 -1.96
C MET A 103 -19.41 10.93 -2.73
N SER A 104 -20.24 10.14 -2.04
CA SER A 104 -21.05 9.11 -2.68
C SER A 104 -22.16 9.71 -3.53
N ARG A 105 -22.61 8.96 -4.55
CA ARG A 105 -23.76 9.33 -5.38
C ARG A 105 -25.03 9.59 -4.56
N GLN A 106 -25.23 8.88 -3.45
CA GLN A 106 -26.38 9.08 -2.57
C GLN A 106 -26.32 10.44 -1.86
N HIS A 107 -25.12 10.84 -1.42
CA HIS A 107 -24.91 12.14 -0.80
C HIS A 107 -25.14 13.28 -1.79
N GLU A 108 -24.67 13.16 -3.04
CA GLU A 108 -24.96 14.11 -4.13
C GLU A 108 -26.46 14.25 -4.39
N LEU A 109 -27.18 13.12 -4.51
CA LEU A 109 -28.63 13.10 -4.72
C LEU A 109 -29.38 13.80 -3.58
N GLY A 110 -29.02 13.50 -2.32
CA GLY A 110 -29.64 14.12 -1.15
C GLY A 110 -29.38 15.63 -1.07
N MET A 111 -28.17 16.08 -1.38
CA MET A 111 -27.80 17.49 -1.41
C MET A 111 -28.55 18.26 -2.50
N PHE A 112 -28.55 17.76 -3.76
CA PHE A 112 -29.29 18.41 -4.84
C PHE A 112 -30.79 18.44 -4.58
N ARG A 113 -31.36 17.36 -4.04
CA ARG A 113 -32.77 17.31 -3.70
C ARG A 113 -33.16 18.43 -2.74
N ARG A 114 -32.43 18.58 -1.63
CA ARG A 114 -32.68 19.65 -0.65
C ARG A 114 -32.54 21.04 -1.26
N ALA A 115 -31.50 21.26 -2.06
CA ALA A 115 -31.27 22.54 -2.73
C ALA A 115 -32.39 22.91 -3.70
N VAL A 116 -32.85 21.94 -4.52
CA VAL A 116 -33.95 22.11 -5.48
C VAL A 116 -35.28 22.34 -4.76
N GLU A 117 -35.57 21.60 -3.69
CA GLU A 117 -36.79 21.79 -2.89
C GLU A 117 -36.85 23.22 -2.30
N LYS A 118 -35.73 23.72 -1.77
CA LYS A 118 -35.62 25.13 -1.32
C LYS A 118 -35.80 26.10 -2.49
N GLN A 119 -35.22 25.81 -3.66
CA GLN A 119 -35.35 26.65 -4.85
C GLN A 119 -36.81 26.80 -5.28
N MET A 120 -37.55 25.69 -5.35
CA MET A 120 -38.95 25.67 -5.79
C MET A 120 -39.88 26.37 -4.79
N LYS A 121 -39.50 26.42 -3.51
CA LYS A 121 -40.21 27.18 -2.46
C LYS A 121 -39.80 28.66 -2.41
N GLY A 122 -38.86 29.10 -3.25
CA GLY A 122 -38.32 30.47 -3.21
C GLY A 122 -37.38 30.72 -2.02
N GLN A 123 -36.92 29.69 -1.31
CA GLN A 123 -36.08 29.76 -0.11
C GLN A 123 -34.58 29.62 -0.41
N GLN A 124 -34.10 30.23 -1.51
CA GLN A 124 -32.71 30.11 -1.96
C GLN A 124 -31.71 30.75 -0.97
N GLU A 125 -32.18 31.70 -0.15
CA GLU A 125 -31.41 32.32 0.92
C GLU A 125 -31.00 31.30 1.99
N GLU A 126 -31.80 30.26 2.21
CA GLU A 126 -31.56 29.18 3.18
C GLU A 126 -30.58 28.11 2.65
N TRP A 127 -29.99 28.29 1.47
CA TRP A 127 -28.96 27.38 0.98
C TRP A 127 -27.71 27.41 1.86
N THR A 128 -27.25 26.22 2.22
CA THR A 128 -25.91 26.04 2.77
C THR A 128 -24.86 26.47 1.74
N ASP A 129 -23.64 26.77 2.19
CA ASP A 129 -22.55 27.17 1.28
C ASP A 129 -22.28 26.10 0.21
N LEU A 130 -22.36 24.83 0.61
CA LEU A 130 -22.20 23.69 -0.30
C LEU A 130 -23.35 23.64 -1.33
N GLU A 131 -24.61 23.74 -0.88
CA GLU A 131 -25.77 23.77 -1.78
C GLU A 131 -25.64 24.92 -2.79
N ARG A 132 -25.29 26.13 -2.33
CA ARG A 132 -25.12 27.30 -3.21
C ARG A 132 -24.02 27.09 -4.25
N LEU A 133 -22.88 26.56 -3.83
CA LEU A 133 -21.78 26.22 -4.74
C LEU A 133 -22.20 25.20 -5.80
N TYR A 134 -22.84 24.10 -5.40
CA TYR A 134 -23.22 23.04 -6.33
C TYR A 134 -24.37 23.44 -7.24
N MET A 135 -25.27 24.30 -6.78
CA MET A 135 -26.30 24.88 -7.64
C MET A 135 -25.69 25.82 -8.69
N ALA A 136 -24.61 26.56 -8.39
CA ALA A 136 -23.87 27.32 -9.41
C ALA A 136 -23.11 26.41 -10.39
N LEU A 137 -22.38 25.40 -9.88
CA LEU A 137 -21.63 24.43 -10.72
C LEU A 137 -22.51 23.65 -11.70
N THR A 138 -23.82 23.61 -11.48
CA THR A 138 -24.76 22.82 -12.25
C THR A 138 -25.86 23.64 -12.90
N ASP A 139 -25.73 24.97 -12.99
CA ASP A 139 -26.83 25.79 -13.51
C ASP A 139 -27.20 25.45 -14.95
N HIS A 140 -28.45 25.05 -15.12
CA HIS A 140 -29.04 24.64 -16.38
C HIS A 140 -29.31 25.80 -17.33
N ASN A 141 -29.34 27.03 -16.81
CA ASN A 141 -29.45 28.23 -17.65
C ASN A 141 -28.12 28.55 -18.36
N LEU A 142 -27.01 27.98 -17.91
CA LEU A 142 -25.69 28.17 -18.50
C LEU A 142 -25.35 27.01 -19.44
N ALA A 143 -25.07 27.34 -20.70
CA ALA A 143 -24.91 26.37 -21.77
C ALA A 143 -23.62 25.55 -21.62
N SER A 144 -22.52 26.17 -21.18
CA SER A 144 -21.21 25.54 -21.13
C SER A 144 -20.77 25.16 -19.69
N PRO A 145 -19.97 24.08 -19.52
CA PRO A 145 -19.31 23.78 -18.25
C PRO A 145 -18.37 24.90 -17.79
N GLU A 146 -17.78 25.64 -18.73
CA GLU A 146 -16.89 26.77 -18.46
C GLU A 146 -17.63 27.95 -17.80
N GLU A 147 -18.80 28.33 -18.32
CA GLU A 147 -19.65 29.36 -17.70
C GLU A 147 -20.09 28.97 -16.29
N ARG A 148 -20.50 27.71 -16.09
CA ARG A 148 -20.85 27.19 -14.77
C ARG A 148 -19.69 27.21 -13.79
N LEU A 149 -18.48 26.90 -14.26
CA LEU A 149 -17.26 26.98 -13.45
C LEU A 149 -16.95 28.42 -13.06
N ARG A 150 -17.13 29.38 -13.98
CA ARG A 150 -16.99 30.82 -13.70
C ARG A 150 -18.02 31.30 -12.69
N GLU A 151 -19.28 30.91 -12.83
CA GLU A 151 -20.33 31.26 -11.87
C GLU A 151 -20.01 30.72 -10.48
N ALA A 152 -19.63 29.44 -10.39
CA ALA A 152 -19.22 28.83 -9.13
C ALA A 152 -18.02 29.54 -8.50
N PHE A 153 -17.02 29.90 -9.30
CA PHE A 153 -15.90 30.72 -8.85
C PHE A 153 -16.37 32.07 -8.29
N MET A 154 -17.30 32.75 -8.96
CA MET A 154 -17.87 34.00 -8.46
C MET A 154 -18.63 33.82 -7.15
N VAL A 155 -19.31 32.68 -6.93
CA VAL A 155 -19.91 32.35 -5.63
C VAL A 155 -18.83 32.19 -4.55
N VAL A 156 -17.78 31.39 -4.81
CA VAL A 156 -16.68 31.20 -3.84
C VAL A 156 -16.01 32.53 -3.49
N PHE A 157 -15.75 33.35 -4.51
CA PHE A 157 -15.10 34.63 -4.38
C PHE A 157 -15.98 35.64 -3.65
N HIS A 158 -17.23 35.86 -4.08
CA HIS A 158 -18.12 36.86 -3.48
C HIS A 158 -18.45 36.55 -2.00
N PHE A 159 -18.66 35.28 -1.66
CA PHE A 159 -18.96 34.88 -0.27
C PHE A 159 -17.72 34.57 0.59
N ASN A 160 -16.51 34.77 0.05
CA ASN A 160 -15.24 34.49 0.70
C ASN A 160 -15.16 33.07 1.30
N TYR A 161 -15.54 32.04 0.54
CA TYR A 161 -15.50 30.66 1.05
C TYR A 161 -14.08 30.21 1.36
N ALA A 162 -13.07 30.65 0.61
CA ALA A 162 -11.67 30.35 0.89
C ALA A 162 -11.21 30.85 2.27
N GLY A 163 -11.68 32.03 2.70
CA GLY A 163 -11.41 32.55 4.04
C GLY A 163 -12.28 31.90 5.12
N ARG A 164 -13.59 31.83 4.91
CA ARG A 164 -14.57 31.39 5.92
C ARG A 164 -14.62 29.88 6.14
N ARG A 165 -14.21 29.08 5.15
CA ARG A 165 -14.27 27.60 5.13
C ARG A 165 -12.90 26.97 4.89
N ARG A 166 -11.85 27.62 5.40
CA ARG A 166 -10.47 27.10 5.30
C ARG A 166 -10.33 25.74 5.99
N ASP A 167 -10.96 25.59 7.15
CA ASP A 167 -11.06 24.37 7.94
C ASP A 167 -11.61 23.18 7.12
N VAL A 168 -12.67 23.41 6.33
CA VAL A 168 -13.28 22.39 5.46
C VAL A 168 -12.30 21.96 4.37
N SER A 169 -11.62 22.91 3.72
CA SER A 169 -10.62 22.58 2.69
C SER A 169 -9.41 21.84 3.25
N GLU A 170 -8.93 22.20 4.45
CA GLU A 170 -7.83 21.51 5.12
C GLU A 170 -8.22 20.10 5.55
N ALA A 171 -9.44 19.92 6.07
CA ALA A 171 -9.98 18.60 6.41
C ALA A 171 -10.15 17.72 5.16
N GLY A 172 -10.68 18.29 4.06
CA GLY A 172 -10.83 17.60 2.78
C GLY A 172 -9.49 17.19 2.16
N ALA A 173 -8.48 18.07 2.22
CA ALA A 173 -7.12 17.76 1.78
C ALA A 173 -6.50 16.62 2.60
N LYS A 174 -6.61 16.66 3.93
CA LYS A 174 -6.13 15.59 4.82
C LYS A 174 -6.83 14.25 4.53
N LEU A 175 -8.14 14.27 4.27
CA LEU A 175 -8.90 13.07 3.94
C LEU A 175 -8.50 12.51 2.57
N THR A 176 -8.35 13.38 1.57
CA THR A 176 -7.89 13.01 0.23
C THR A 176 -6.50 12.39 0.25
N GLU A 177 -5.59 12.98 1.02
CA GLU A 177 -4.25 12.45 1.24
C GLU A 177 -4.29 11.08 1.94
N ARG A 178 -5.14 10.90 2.95
CA ARG A 178 -5.32 9.59 3.62
C ARG A 178 -5.82 8.52 2.65
N LEU A 179 -6.81 8.85 1.82
CA LEU A 179 -7.35 7.92 0.82
C LEU A 179 -6.28 7.55 -0.21
N GLN A 180 -5.50 8.52 -0.68
CA GLN A 180 -4.40 8.28 -1.61
C GLN A 180 -3.26 7.46 -1.00
N ARG A 181 -2.95 7.68 0.28
CA ARG A 181 -2.00 6.84 1.01
C ARG A 181 -2.54 5.42 1.18
N SER A 182 -3.85 5.25 1.43
CA SER A 182 -4.48 3.92 1.51
C SER A 182 -4.36 3.18 0.18
N SER A 183 -4.70 3.81 -0.94
CA SER A 183 -4.61 3.17 -2.25
C SER A 183 -3.16 2.84 -2.65
N GLY A 184 -2.20 3.69 -2.28
CA GLY A 184 -0.77 3.41 -2.48
C GLY A 184 -0.29 2.23 -1.64
N MET A 185 -0.68 2.14 -0.36
CA MET A 185 -0.33 1.00 0.49
C MET A 185 -0.98 -0.31 0.01
N ASP A 186 -2.18 -0.25 -0.57
CA ASP A 186 -2.86 -1.44 -1.10
C ASP A 186 -2.15 -1.96 -2.36
N ALA A 187 -1.66 -1.06 -3.23
CA ALA A 187 -0.84 -1.43 -4.39
C ALA A 187 0.51 -2.04 -3.98
N GLU A 188 1.22 -1.42 -3.04
CA GLU A 188 2.49 -1.98 -2.51
C GLU A 188 2.27 -3.36 -1.86
N LEU A 189 1.15 -3.56 -1.17
CA LEU A 189 0.81 -4.84 -0.56
C LEU A 189 0.48 -5.90 -1.61
N PHE A 190 -0.15 -5.52 -2.73
CA PHE A 190 -0.39 -6.40 -3.87
C PHE A 190 0.93 -6.85 -4.51
N GLU A 191 1.82 -5.91 -4.87
CA GLU A 191 3.15 -6.22 -5.41
C GLU A 191 3.95 -7.14 -4.48
N MET A 192 3.86 -6.91 -3.16
CA MET A 192 4.54 -7.74 -2.19
C MET A 192 3.98 -9.17 -2.14
N ARG A 193 2.67 -9.36 -2.30
CA ARG A 193 2.04 -10.69 -2.34
C ARG A 193 2.43 -11.45 -3.59
N GLU A 194 2.47 -10.79 -4.73
CA GLU A 194 2.97 -11.37 -5.99
C GLU A 194 4.43 -11.83 -5.83
N ALA A 195 5.31 -10.99 -5.28
CA ALA A 195 6.70 -11.37 -5.03
C ALA A 195 6.86 -12.50 -3.99
N ILE A 196 5.99 -12.58 -2.97
CA ILE A 196 5.92 -13.73 -2.05
C ILE A 196 5.60 -15.00 -2.84
N PHE A 197 4.57 -14.95 -3.69
CA PHE A 197 4.12 -16.09 -4.49
C PHE A 197 5.22 -16.59 -5.42
N GLU A 198 5.80 -15.71 -6.25
CA GLU A 198 6.87 -16.08 -7.20
C GLU A 198 8.08 -16.71 -6.49
N ARG A 199 8.45 -16.19 -5.32
CA ARG A 199 9.56 -16.75 -4.55
C ARG A 199 9.20 -18.08 -3.91
N THR A 200 7.96 -18.26 -3.49
CA THR A 200 7.50 -19.53 -2.90
C THR A 200 7.52 -20.66 -3.93
N GLN A 201 7.16 -20.36 -5.17
CA GLN A 201 7.23 -21.32 -6.29
C GLN A 201 8.66 -21.75 -6.64
N SER A 202 9.65 -20.89 -6.40
CA SER A 202 11.05 -21.22 -6.67
C SER A 202 11.75 -21.92 -5.49
N SER A 203 11.36 -21.68 -4.24
CA SER A 203 11.98 -22.34 -3.09
C SER A 203 11.50 -23.78 -2.89
N THR A 204 12.45 -24.70 -2.74
CA THR A 204 12.13 -26.13 -2.51
C THR A 204 12.65 -26.68 -1.18
N VAL A 205 13.43 -25.89 -0.43
CA VAL A 205 14.17 -26.39 0.75
C VAL A 205 13.80 -25.69 2.05
N ASP A 206 13.22 -24.49 1.99
CA ASP A 206 12.95 -23.68 3.20
C ASP A 206 11.89 -24.29 4.14
N HIS A 207 11.18 -25.35 3.72
CA HIS A 207 10.25 -26.09 4.57
C HIS A 207 10.95 -27.11 5.49
N PHE A 208 12.20 -27.50 5.20
CA PHE A 208 12.97 -28.47 5.99
C PHE A 208 14.42 -28.05 6.28
N ALA A 209 14.89 -26.96 5.68
CA ALA A 209 16.21 -26.39 5.91
C ALA A 209 16.08 -24.94 6.40
N CYS A 210 17.08 -24.46 7.13
CA CYS A 210 17.11 -23.09 7.64
C CYS A 210 18.52 -22.53 7.54
N ALA A 211 18.65 -21.25 7.18
CA ALA A 211 19.92 -20.54 7.24
C ALA A 211 20.48 -20.56 8.67
N ILE A 212 21.80 -20.67 8.80
CA ILE A 212 22.49 -20.65 10.09
C ILE A 212 23.53 -19.53 10.15
N PRO A 213 23.75 -18.90 11.31
CA PRO A 213 24.81 -17.92 11.48
C PRO A 213 26.19 -18.46 11.14
N LEU A 214 27.02 -17.65 10.45
CA LEU A 214 28.37 -18.06 10.03
C LEU A 214 29.29 -18.34 11.21
N CYS A 215 29.07 -17.73 12.37
CA CYS A 215 29.83 -18.03 13.59
C CYS A 215 29.66 -19.47 14.08
N LEU A 216 28.54 -20.12 13.77
CA LEU A 216 28.32 -21.51 14.17
C LEU A 216 29.12 -22.52 13.34
N LEU A 217 29.65 -22.09 12.19
CA LEU A 217 30.53 -22.91 11.35
C LEU A 217 31.97 -22.95 11.91
N THR A 218 32.41 -21.89 12.59
CA THR A 218 33.73 -21.83 13.22
C THR A 218 33.79 -22.49 14.58
N ASP A 219 32.65 -22.58 15.30
CA ASP A 219 32.56 -23.09 16.68
C ASP A 219 32.03 -24.54 16.77
N ALA A 220 32.06 -25.29 15.66
CA ALA A 220 31.43 -26.61 15.51
C ALA A 220 31.85 -27.66 16.57
N ALA A 221 32.98 -27.45 17.29
CA ALA A 221 33.42 -28.31 18.38
C ALA A 221 32.45 -28.36 19.58
N ASN A 222 31.60 -27.34 19.79
CA ASN A 222 30.72 -27.24 20.97
C ASN A 222 29.22 -27.33 20.67
N ASN A 223 28.79 -27.43 19.41
CA ASN A 223 27.37 -27.35 19.05
C ASN A 223 26.87 -28.66 18.42
N THR A 224 26.30 -29.56 19.24
CA THR A 224 25.85 -30.92 18.85
C THR A 224 24.71 -30.97 17.82
N SER A 225 24.12 -29.82 17.50
CA SER A 225 22.97 -29.68 16.61
C SER A 225 23.33 -29.29 15.17
N ILE A 226 24.60 -28.96 14.89
CA ILE A 226 25.11 -28.54 13.58
C ILE A 226 26.29 -29.44 13.22
N VAL A 227 26.28 -30.00 12.02
CA VAL A 227 27.37 -30.83 11.50
C VAL A 227 27.96 -30.14 10.28
N ASP A 228 29.10 -29.48 10.47
CA ASP A 228 29.95 -28.94 9.40
C ASP A 228 31.23 -29.77 9.31
N ASP A 229 31.16 -30.86 8.56
CA ASP A 229 32.29 -31.78 8.35
C ASP A 229 33.34 -31.24 7.36
N ASN A 230 33.12 -30.04 6.79
CA ASN A 230 33.91 -29.53 5.65
C ASN A 230 34.47 -28.13 5.89
N ALA A 231 34.71 -27.77 7.15
CA ALA A 231 35.45 -26.57 7.56
C ALA A 231 34.96 -25.25 6.91
N GLY A 232 33.65 -25.03 6.84
CA GLY A 232 33.06 -23.82 6.27
C GLY A 232 32.91 -23.83 4.74
N CYS A 233 33.00 -25.00 4.10
CA CYS A 233 32.77 -25.20 2.67
C CYS A 233 31.54 -26.07 2.39
N CYS A 234 30.87 -25.83 1.27
CA CYS A 234 29.73 -26.64 0.84
C CYS A 234 30.12 -28.08 0.54
N LEU A 235 29.41 -29.05 1.11
CA LEU A 235 29.67 -30.48 0.87
C LEU A 235 29.41 -30.93 -0.58
N VAL A 236 28.66 -30.15 -1.36
CA VAL A 236 28.29 -30.47 -2.75
C VAL A 236 29.26 -29.83 -3.73
N CYS A 237 29.42 -28.50 -3.67
CA CYS A 237 30.25 -27.76 -4.63
C CYS A 237 31.67 -27.47 -4.12
N GLN A 238 31.98 -27.78 -2.86
CA GLN A 238 33.27 -27.54 -2.18
C GLN A 238 33.69 -26.07 -2.09
N ASN A 239 32.83 -25.14 -2.51
CA ASN A 239 33.10 -23.71 -2.39
C ASN A 239 32.92 -23.23 -0.94
N PRO A 240 33.76 -22.29 -0.47
CA PRO A 240 33.60 -21.67 0.85
C PRO A 240 32.31 -20.84 0.95
N TYR A 241 31.64 -20.90 2.10
CA TYR A 241 30.42 -20.11 2.36
C TYR A 241 30.68 -18.61 2.59
N THR A 242 31.94 -18.22 2.74
CA THR A 242 32.34 -16.85 3.15
C THR A 242 33.32 -16.18 2.20
N SER A 243 33.66 -16.83 1.07
CA SER A 243 34.66 -16.28 0.14
C SER A 243 34.05 -15.20 -0.75
N LEU A 244 34.11 -13.95 -0.26
CA LEU A 244 33.77 -12.74 -1.02
C LEU A 244 34.78 -12.42 -2.14
N THR A 245 35.96 -13.07 -2.13
CA THR A 245 36.96 -12.89 -3.20
C THR A 245 36.65 -13.74 -4.42
N ASP A 246 36.07 -14.92 -4.21
CA ASP A 246 35.89 -15.91 -5.27
C ASP A 246 34.46 -15.93 -5.82
N ARG A 247 33.50 -15.34 -5.09
CA ARG A 247 32.08 -15.30 -5.46
C ARG A 247 31.46 -13.93 -5.21
N PRO A 248 30.63 -13.41 -6.14
CA PRO A 248 29.88 -12.19 -5.92
C PRO A 248 28.86 -12.37 -4.78
N ILE A 249 28.46 -11.27 -4.14
CA ILE A 249 27.60 -11.31 -2.95
C ILE A 249 26.25 -11.97 -3.23
N GLU A 250 25.72 -11.81 -4.45
CA GLU A 250 24.45 -12.38 -4.89
C GLU A 250 24.51 -13.90 -4.92
N GLU A 251 25.65 -14.47 -5.35
CA GLU A 251 25.87 -15.91 -5.34
C GLU A 251 26.01 -16.47 -3.93
N LEU A 252 26.71 -15.75 -3.05
CA LEU A 252 26.83 -16.14 -1.63
C LEU A 252 25.49 -16.06 -0.90
N LEU A 253 24.63 -15.11 -1.27
CA LEU A 253 23.28 -15.01 -0.75
C LEU A 253 22.40 -16.16 -1.25
N ALA A 254 22.49 -16.50 -2.55
CA ALA A 254 21.73 -17.58 -3.15
C ALA A 254 22.14 -18.97 -2.62
N ASP A 255 23.44 -19.18 -2.38
CA ASP A 255 24.01 -20.44 -1.91
C ASP A 255 24.45 -20.38 -0.44
N TYR A 256 23.79 -19.51 0.35
CA TYR A 256 24.08 -19.34 1.77
C TYR A 256 23.93 -20.67 2.53
N PRO A 257 24.78 -20.96 3.56
CA PRO A 257 24.72 -22.21 4.30
C PRO A 257 23.38 -22.40 5.03
N VAL A 258 22.72 -23.52 4.74
CA VAL A 258 21.49 -23.96 5.40
C VAL A 258 21.69 -25.31 6.09
N ARG A 259 21.09 -25.45 7.26
CA ARG A 259 21.07 -26.68 8.04
C ARG A 259 19.86 -27.52 7.67
N VAL A 260 20.07 -28.76 7.24
CA VAL A 260 19.00 -29.75 7.01
C VAL A 260 18.47 -30.23 8.35
N LYS A 261 17.23 -29.86 8.70
CA LYS A 261 16.67 -30.09 10.05
C LYS A 261 16.47 -31.55 10.42
N HIS A 262 16.42 -32.44 9.44
CA HIS A 262 16.29 -33.88 9.66
C HIS A 262 17.60 -34.56 10.09
N CYS A 263 18.77 -33.95 9.85
CA CYS A 263 20.05 -34.59 10.13
C CYS A 263 21.14 -33.65 10.68
N GLY A 264 20.94 -32.34 10.66
CA GLY A 264 21.89 -31.35 11.19
C GLY A 264 23.01 -30.94 10.23
N HIS A 265 23.16 -31.59 9.07
CA HIS A 265 24.21 -31.26 8.11
C HIS A 265 23.99 -29.90 7.45
N VAL A 266 25.09 -29.19 7.23
CA VAL A 266 25.11 -27.90 6.54
C VAL A 266 25.41 -28.09 5.06
N VAL A 267 24.58 -27.51 4.20
CA VAL A 267 24.73 -27.52 2.74
C VAL A 267 24.44 -26.11 2.22
N GLY A 268 25.08 -25.69 1.13
CA GLY A 268 24.69 -24.46 0.44
C GLY A 268 23.26 -24.54 -0.07
N LYS A 269 22.46 -23.47 0.11
CA LYS A 269 21.03 -23.45 -0.23
C LYS A 269 20.79 -23.81 -1.70
N ALA A 270 21.42 -23.10 -2.63
CA ALA A 270 21.29 -23.35 -4.06
C ALA A 270 21.73 -24.77 -4.43
N CYS A 271 22.82 -25.27 -3.84
CA CYS A 271 23.26 -26.65 -4.03
C CYS A 271 22.22 -27.68 -3.57
N LEU A 272 21.58 -27.43 -2.41
CA LEU A 272 20.54 -28.31 -1.88
C LEU A 272 19.26 -28.25 -2.72
N GLU A 273 18.86 -27.08 -3.20
CA GLU A 273 17.72 -26.96 -4.13
C GLU A 273 17.98 -27.70 -5.44
N GLN A 274 19.16 -27.51 -6.03
CA GLN A 274 19.56 -28.23 -7.24
C GLN A 274 19.55 -29.75 -6.99
N TRP A 275 20.03 -30.20 -5.84
CA TRP A 275 19.99 -31.61 -5.45
C TRP A 275 18.55 -32.16 -5.38
N MET A 276 17.60 -31.39 -4.85
CA MET A 276 16.18 -31.78 -4.78
C MET A 276 15.52 -31.82 -6.15
N ARG A 277 15.91 -30.93 -7.08
CA ARG A 277 15.39 -30.86 -8.46
C ARG A 277 16.01 -31.88 -9.42
N THR A 278 17.27 -32.28 -9.23
CA THR A 278 18.03 -33.16 -10.15
C THR A 278 17.33 -34.50 -10.37
N PRO A 279 16.92 -34.94 -11.57
CA PRO A 279 16.17 -36.20 -11.77
C PRO A 279 16.76 -37.43 -11.05
N LYS A 280 15.90 -38.30 -10.53
CA LYS A 280 16.33 -39.55 -9.87
C LYS A 280 16.81 -40.53 -10.96
N ILE A 281 18.04 -41.04 -10.83
CA ILE A 281 18.65 -41.93 -11.85
C ILE A 281 17.93 -43.28 -11.93
N GLU A 282 17.41 -43.80 -10.81
CA GLU A 282 16.65 -45.06 -10.72
C GLU A 282 15.53 -44.94 -9.66
N GLU A 283 14.36 -44.39 -10.01
CA GLU A 283 13.27 -44.14 -9.06
C GLU A 283 12.77 -45.39 -8.32
N ALA A 284 12.76 -46.55 -8.98
CA ALA A 284 12.35 -47.81 -8.36
C ALA A 284 13.30 -48.24 -7.22
N LYS A 285 14.58 -47.87 -7.29
CA LYS A 285 15.61 -48.26 -6.32
C LYS A 285 15.88 -47.16 -5.29
N TYR A 286 15.75 -45.90 -5.68
CA TYR A 286 15.96 -44.71 -4.83
C TYR A 286 14.73 -43.80 -4.89
N PRO A 287 13.60 -44.22 -4.28
CA PRO A 287 12.31 -43.54 -4.44
C PRO A 287 12.25 -42.17 -3.77
N TYR A 288 13.19 -41.81 -2.90
CA TYR A 288 13.15 -40.59 -2.11
C TYR A 288 14.42 -39.76 -2.28
N ARG A 289 14.27 -38.43 -2.29
CA ARG A 289 15.39 -37.52 -2.07
C ARG A 289 15.92 -37.65 -0.65
N THR A 290 17.24 -37.64 -0.54
CA THR A 290 17.97 -37.77 0.73
C THR A 290 18.95 -36.61 0.89
N CYS A 291 19.41 -36.38 2.12
CA CYS A 291 20.56 -35.52 2.37
C CYS A 291 21.76 -35.97 1.49
N PRO A 292 22.45 -35.04 0.80
CA PRO A 292 23.57 -35.39 -0.07
C PRO A 292 24.75 -36.02 0.67
N HIS A 293 24.86 -35.76 1.98
CA HIS A 293 25.94 -36.28 2.83
C HIS A 293 25.58 -37.62 3.49
N CYS A 294 24.68 -37.60 4.47
CA CYS A 294 24.37 -38.79 5.30
C CYS A 294 23.25 -39.69 4.75
N ARG A 295 22.66 -39.36 3.60
CA ARG A 295 21.55 -40.09 2.98
C ARG A 295 20.28 -40.24 3.84
N THR A 296 20.15 -39.47 4.93
CA THR A 296 18.87 -39.34 5.65
C THR A 296 17.77 -38.89 4.70
N LYS A 297 16.63 -39.59 4.71
CA LYS A 297 15.45 -39.29 3.89
C LYS A 297 14.93 -37.88 4.19
N ILE A 298 14.62 -37.12 3.14
CA ILE A 298 14.06 -35.76 3.22
C ILE A 298 12.65 -35.76 2.63
N GLU A 299 12.50 -36.25 1.40
CA GLU A 299 11.22 -36.29 0.70
C GLU A 299 10.29 -37.34 1.32
N GLY A 300 9.01 -36.98 1.50
CA GLY A 300 8.01 -37.85 2.13
C GLY A 300 8.25 -38.08 3.63
N VAL A 301 9.03 -37.21 4.27
CA VAL A 301 9.19 -37.14 5.72
C VAL A 301 8.37 -35.95 6.24
N LYS A 302 7.79 -36.10 7.43
CA LYS A 302 7.04 -35.01 8.06
C LYS A 302 7.94 -33.78 8.25
N SER A 303 7.47 -32.62 7.79
CA SER A 303 8.17 -31.36 7.94
C SER A 303 8.49 -31.06 9.42
N PRO A 304 9.64 -30.42 9.71
CA PRO A 304 9.99 -29.97 11.04
C PRO A 304 8.88 -29.10 11.66
N PRO A 305 8.75 -29.10 13.00
CA PRO A 305 7.74 -28.29 13.66
C PRO A 305 7.97 -26.80 13.38
N VAL A 306 6.88 -26.11 13.05
CA VAL A 306 6.85 -24.66 12.90
C VAL A 306 6.97 -23.97 14.26
N PRO A 307 7.49 -22.73 14.32
CA PRO A 307 7.62 -21.97 15.56
C PRO A 307 6.30 -21.83 16.32
N LYS A 308 6.36 -21.91 17.65
CA LYS A 308 5.19 -21.83 18.52
C LYS A 308 4.59 -20.43 18.45
N GLY A 309 3.29 -20.36 18.17
CA GLY A 309 2.57 -19.10 18.04
C GLY A 309 2.64 -18.47 16.64
N LEU A 310 3.37 -19.05 15.68
CA LEU A 310 3.31 -18.57 14.28
C LEU A 310 1.88 -18.73 13.72
N LEU A 311 1.28 -19.91 13.92
CA LEU A 311 -0.09 -20.17 13.48
C LEU A 311 -1.12 -19.27 14.17
N ASP A 312 -0.91 -18.94 15.45
CA ASP A 312 -1.79 -18.06 16.19
C ASP A 312 -1.66 -16.61 15.71
N HIS A 313 -0.42 -16.17 15.42
CA HIS A 313 -0.17 -14.86 14.80
C HIS A 313 -0.90 -14.73 13.45
N LEU A 314 -0.81 -15.73 12.58
CA LEU A 314 -1.50 -15.73 11.29
C LEU A 314 -3.03 -15.71 11.42
N LYS A 315 -3.59 -16.19 12.52
CA LYS A 315 -5.04 -16.19 12.80
C LYS A 315 -5.53 -14.92 13.48
N ILE A 316 -4.71 -14.29 14.32
CA ILE A 316 -5.13 -13.16 15.16
C ILE A 316 -4.84 -11.83 14.45
N ASN A 317 -3.73 -11.75 13.73
CA ASN A 317 -3.32 -10.51 13.09
C ASN A 317 -4.12 -10.26 11.81
N ARG A 318 -4.90 -9.16 11.78
CA ARG A 318 -5.76 -8.79 10.64
C ARG A 318 -5.00 -8.77 9.31
N ARG A 319 -3.83 -8.15 9.26
CA ARG A 319 -3.05 -8.05 8.03
C ARG A 319 -2.50 -9.41 7.60
N ALA A 320 -1.99 -10.19 8.54
CA ALA A 320 -1.52 -11.54 8.24
C ALA A 320 -2.66 -12.40 7.67
N MET A 321 -3.87 -12.31 8.24
CA MET A 321 -5.06 -12.98 7.72
C MET A 321 -5.42 -12.51 6.30
N GLU A 322 -5.39 -11.21 6.02
CA GLU A 322 -5.66 -10.66 4.69
C GLU A 322 -4.63 -11.18 3.66
N THR A 323 -3.34 -11.17 4.01
CA THR A 323 -2.27 -11.72 3.16
C THR A 323 -2.43 -13.22 2.93
N VAL A 324 -2.69 -14.02 3.97
CA VAL A 324 -2.93 -15.47 3.84
C VAL A 324 -4.15 -15.75 2.96
N ARG A 325 -5.25 -15.02 3.14
CA ARG A 325 -6.45 -15.17 2.30
C ARG A 325 -6.15 -14.86 0.85
N GLU A 326 -5.46 -13.77 0.57
CA GLU A 326 -5.14 -13.38 -0.81
C GLU A 326 -4.23 -14.41 -1.47
N LEU A 327 -3.21 -14.89 -0.76
CA LEU A 327 -2.32 -15.91 -1.27
C LEU A 327 -3.03 -17.26 -1.48
N THR A 328 -3.97 -17.63 -0.60
CA THR A 328 -4.76 -18.87 -0.74
C THR A 328 -5.74 -18.78 -1.90
N TYR A 329 -6.54 -17.70 -1.99
CA TYR A 329 -7.66 -17.63 -2.93
C TYR A 329 -7.31 -16.92 -4.25
N GLY A 330 -6.33 -16.02 -4.24
CA GLY A 330 -5.88 -15.28 -5.42
C GLY A 330 -4.74 -15.98 -6.17
N TYR A 331 -3.87 -16.71 -5.44
CA TYR A 331 -2.67 -17.35 -5.99
C TYR A 331 -2.63 -18.87 -5.80
N ASP A 332 -3.67 -19.48 -5.21
CA ASP A 332 -3.79 -20.92 -4.97
C ASP A 332 -2.63 -21.53 -4.14
N LEU A 333 -2.09 -20.75 -3.18
CA LEU A 333 -1.08 -21.26 -2.26
C LEU A 333 -1.70 -22.09 -1.13
N GLU A 334 -1.10 -23.24 -0.87
CA GLU A 334 -1.45 -24.11 0.24
C GLU A 334 -0.93 -23.57 1.58
N ARG A 335 -1.51 -24.05 2.68
CA ARG A 335 -1.13 -23.61 4.03
C ARG A 335 0.35 -23.85 4.32
N GLU A 336 0.87 -25.00 3.90
CA GLU A 336 2.25 -25.42 4.06
C GLU A 336 3.21 -24.49 3.29
N GLU A 337 2.79 -24.00 2.13
CA GLU A 337 3.56 -23.07 1.30
C GLU A 337 3.66 -21.70 1.95
N HIS A 338 2.59 -21.20 2.59
CA HIS A 338 2.66 -19.98 3.39
C HIS A 338 3.70 -20.07 4.52
N LEU A 339 3.74 -21.20 5.22
CA LEU A 339 4.69 -21.42 6.32
C LEU A 339 6.12 -21.51 5.78
N SER A 340 6.29 -22.13 4.61
CA SER A 340 7.57 -22.22 3.91
C SER A 340 8.05 -20.85 3.44
N ALA A 341 7.17 -20.00 2.92
CA ALA A 341 7.46 -18.62 2.52
C ALA A 341 7.96 -17.77 3.71
N ILE A 342 7.32 -17.89 4.87
CA ILE A 342 7.75 -17.23 6.10
C ILE A 342 9.12 -17.77 6.56
N GLY A 343 9.33 -19.09 6.48
CA GLY A 343 10.62 -19.72 6.78
C GLY A 343 11.75 -19.26 5.85
N ALA A 344 11.43 -19.06 4.57
CA ALA A 344 12.34 -18.48 3.58
C ALA A 344 12.70 -17.04 3.94
N CYS A 345 11.70 -16.21 4.26
CA CYS A 345 11.91 -14.83 4.70
C CYS A 345 12.80 -14.75 5.96
N MET A 346 12.60 -15.64 6.94
CA MET A 346 13.46 -15.75 8.13
C MET A 346 14.90 -16.13 7.77
N SER A 347 15.06 -17.11 6.87
CA SER A 347 16.37 -17.62 6.45
C SER A 347 17.16 -16.59 5.65
N GLU A 348 16.50 -15.88 4.73
CA GLU A 348 17.12 -14.81 3.95
C GLU A 348 17.54 -13.62 4.82
N GLU A 349 16.74 -13.27 5.84
CA GLU A 349 17.12 -12.22 6.79
C GLU A 349 18.39 -12.59 7.57
N ILE A 350 18.52 -13.85 8.02
CA ILE A 350 19.74 -14.36 8.66
C ILE A 350 20.91 -14.24 7.67
N ALA A 351 20.75 -14.73 6.45
CA ALA A 351 21.79 -14.71 5.43
C ALA A 351 22.30 -13.28 5.17
N CYS A 352 21.38 -12.33 4.94
CA CYS A 352 21.71 -10.94 4.70
C CYS A 352 22.44 -10.31 5.89
N MET A 353 21.93 -10.47 7.12
CA MET A 353 22.56 -9.90 8.32
C MET A 353 23.98 -10.43 8.52
N GLN A 354 24.18 -11.73 8.30
CA GLN A 354 25.47 -12.39 8.51
C GLN A 354 26.48 -12.01 7.44
N LEU A 355 26.08 -11.98 6.16
CA LEU A 355 26.96 -11.52 5.09
C LEU A 355 27.31 -10.03 5.24
N LEU A 356 26.35 -9.19 5.63
CA LEU A 356 26.59 -7.76 5.86
C LEU A 356 27.65 -7.53 6.95
N SER A 357 27.69 -8.39 7.97
CA SER A 357 28.72 -8.34 9.02
C SER A 357 30.14 -8.71 8.53
N LYS A 358 30.26 -9.35 7.36
CA LYS A 358 31.53 -9.79 6.75
C LYS A 358 32.03 -8.86 5.65
N VAL A 359 31.17 -8.02 5.09
CA VAL A 359 31.54 -7.04 4.05
C VAL A 359 32.48 -5.97 4.63
N LYS A 360 33.66 -5.81 4.04
CA LYS A 360 34.65 -4.79 4.41
C LYS A 360 34.28 -3.41 3.81
N TRP A 361 34.78 -2.34 4.42
CA TRP A 361 34.63 -0.98 3.90
C TRP A 361 35.63 -0.71 2.76
N THR A 362 35.29 -1.17 1.55
CA THR A 362 36.01 -0.90 0.28
C THR A 362 35.00 -0.49 -0.79
N GLU A 363 35.43 -0.01 -1.97
CA GLU A 363 34.49 0.31 -3.06
C GLU A 363 33.65 -0.89 -3.51
N GLY A 364 34.27 -2.08 -3.64
CA GLY A 364 33.54 -3.33 -3.88
C GLY A 364 32.58 -3.67 -2.74
N GLY A 365 33.02 -3.50 -1.49
CA GLY A 365 32.17 -3.69 -0.32
C GLY A 365 31.01 -2.70 -0.20
N ALA A 366 31.13 -1.49 -0.74
CA ALA A 366 30.03 -0.52 -0.76
C ALA A 366 28.89 -0.97 -1.69
N LYS A 367 29.23 -1.58 -2.85
CA LYS A 367 28.23 -2.19 -3.74
C LYS A 367 27.57 -3.39 -3.07
N ASP A 368 28.36 -4.30 -2.52
CA ASP A 368 27.84 -5.51 -1.87
C ASP A 368 26.93 -5.17 -0.68
N ARG A 369 27.32 -4.17 0.11
CA ARG A 369 26.51 -3.62 1.19
C ARG A 369 25.16 -3.11 0.70
N ARG A 370 25.11 -2.33 -0.38
CA ARG A 370 23.85 -1.81 -0.93
C ARG A 370 22.92 -2.94 -1.35
N VAL A 371 23.44 -3.96 -2.04
CA VAL A 371 22.66 -5.14 -2.44
C VAL A 371 22.01 -5.81 -1.22
N LEU A 372 22.76 -5.99 -0.13
CA LEU A 372 22.26 -6.59 1.09
C LEU A 372 21.28 -5.67 1.86
N GLU A 373 21.52 -4.37 1.90
CA GLU A 373 20.64 -3.38 2.55
C GLU A 373 19.30 -3.23 1.79
N ASP A 374 19.33 -3.24 0.46
CA ASP A 374 18.14 -3.22 -0.39
C ASP A 374 17.33 -4.50 -0.19
N LYS A 375 17.99 -5.66 -0.16
CA LYS A 375 17.35 -6.94 0.13
C LYS A 375 16.73 -6.98 1.53
N LEU A 376 17.42 -6.48 2.56
CA LEU A 376 16.88 -6.35 3.91
C LEU A 376 15.66 -5.41 3.96
N THR A 377 15.66 -4.35 3.15
CA THR A 377 14.52 -3.45 3.05
C THR A 377 13.31 -4.16 2.44
N GLY A 378 13.51 -4.98 1.39
CA GLY A 378 12.48 -5.85 0.84
C GLY A 378 11.93 -6.84 1.86
N LEU A 379 12.81 -7.54 2.60
CA LEU A 379 12.41 -8.48 3.65
C LEU A 379 11.62 -7.81 4.79
N ARG A 380 11.94 -6.55 5.14
CA ARG A 380 11.15 -5.78 6.11
C ARG A 380 9.74 -5.50 5.61
N LYS A 381 9.56 -5.16 4.33
CA LYS A 381 8.24 -4.97 3.70
C LYS A 381 7.45 -6.27 3.70
N GLU A 382 8.10 -7.38 3.38
CA GLU A 382 7.46 -8.68 3.38
C GLU A 382 7.02 -9.12 4.79
N LYS A 383 7.92 -9.00 5.77
CA LYS A 383 7.62 -9.22 7.18
C LYS A 383 6.42 -8.40 7.66
N TRP A 384 6.32 -7.15 7.19
CA TRP A 384 5.17 -6.29 7.45
C TRP A 384 3.89 -6.77 6.76
N ALA A 385 3.98 -7.31 5.54
CA ALA A 385 2.85 -7.95 4.84
C ALA A 385 2.37 -9.22 5.56
N TRP A 386 3.27 -9.96 6.21
CA TRP A 386 2.97 -11.03 7.15
C TRP A 386 2.46 -10.54 8.52
N GLY A 387 2.23 -9.24 8.68
CA GLY A 387 1.62 -8.64 9.87
C GLY A 387 2.58 -8.46 11.05
N PHE A 388 3.87 -8.71 10.91
CA PHE A 388 4.85 -8.49 11.98
C PHE A 388 5.24 -7.01 12.06
N ARG A 389 5.17 -6.44 13.27
CA ARG A 389 5.63 -5.07 13.56
C ARG A 389 6.88 -5.14 14.44
N GLY A 390 8.00 -4.65 13.92
CA GLY A 390 9.29 -4.69 14.62
C GLY A 390 9.82 -6.11 14.85
N ASP A 391 10.81 -6.25 15.74
CA ASP A 391 11.58 -7.49 15.88
C ASP A 391 11.13 -8.41 17.03
N GLY A 392 10.28 -7.97 17.95
CA GLY A 392 9.98 -8.73 19.18
C GLY A 392 9.49 -10.16 18.94
N ILE A 393 8.31 -10.33 18.35
CA ILE A 393 7.76 -11.67 18.05
C ILE A 393 8.56 -12.35 16.94
N TRP A 394 8.97 -11.59 15.93
CA TRP A 394 9.70 -12.12 14.77
C TRP A 394 11.03 -12.78 15.14
N ALA A 395 11.86 -12.11 15.96
CA ALA A 395 13.15 -12.63 16.38
C ALA A 395 12.99 -13.93 17.17
N LYS A 396 11.98 -14.00 18.04
CA LYS A 396 11.66 -15.23 18.79
C LYS A 396 11.26 -16.37 17.85
N LEU A 397 10.36 -16.14 16.90
CA LEU A 397 9.94 -17.17 15.95
C LEU A 397 11.09 -17.60 15.04
N ARG A 398 11.93 -16.67 14.61
CA ARG A 398 13.13 -16.93 13.82
C ARG A 398 14.13 -17.79 14.58
N GLU A 399 14.36 -17.51 15.86
CA GLU A 399 15.22 -18.32 16.72
C GLU A 399 14.65 -19.73 16.95
N GLU A 400 13.35 -19.85 17.24
CA GLU A 400 12.67 -21.14 17.34
C GLU A 400 12.75 -21.93 16.02
N TRP A 401 12.59 -21.25 14.88
CA TRP A 401 12.76 -21.84 13.56
C TRP A 401 14.20 -22.33 13.39
N MET A 402 15.19 -21.48 13.64
CA MET A 402 16.59 -21.84 13.52
C MET A 402 16.95 -23.05 14.39
N ASN A 403 16.39 -23.15 15.59
CA ASN A 403 16.68 -24.22 16.56
C ASN A 403 15.79 -25.47 16.41
N SER A 404 14.78 -25.47 15.52
CA SER A 404 13.91 -26.64 15.34
C SER A 404 14.57 -27.76 14.54
N GLY A 405 14.08 -29.00 14.71
CA GLY A 405 14.64 -30.19 14.07
C GLY A 405 15.42 -31.07 15.03
N VAL A 406 16.38 -31.85 14.51
CA VAL A 406 17.21 -32.74 15.33
C VAL A 406 18.10 -31.91 16.26
N VAL A 407 17.83 -32.02 17.56
CA VAL A 407 18.74 -31.64 18.64
C VAL A 407 19.27 -32.97 19.19
N ARG A 408 20.51 -33.34 18.88
CA ARG A 408 21.09 -34.53 19.51
C ARG A 408 21.19 -34.24 21.01
N ARG A 409 20.54 -35.07 21.83
CA ARG A 409 20.92 -35.23 23.23
C ARG A 409 22.27 -35.93 23.21
N GLY A 410 23.33 -35.14 23.32
CA GLY A 410 24.68 -35.58 23.66
C GLY A 410 25.04 -34.86 24.94
#